data_AF-A0A6N7LJV8-F1
#
_entry.id   AF-A0A6N7LJV8-F1
#
_cell.length_a   1.000
_cell.length_b   1.000
_cell.length_c   1.000
_cell.angle_alpha   90.00
_cell.angle_beta   90.00
_cell.angle_gamma   90.00
#
_symmetry.space_group_name_H-M   'P 1'
#
loop_
_entity.id
_entity.type
_entity.pdbx_description
1 polymer ?
#
loop_
_entity_poly.entity_id
_entity_poly.type
_entity_poly.pdbx_seq_one_letter_code
_entity_poly.pdbx_strand_id
1 'polypeptide(L)'
;MFTIKRGAAKALAGYELPAGAEIAIVSTRPDSVKKIEETFGGRFTRVAEVTAGERETARNRAEPVVDKSAFEPDARARAVLEGIRIAQQDLREAGGAYDLEQVRTLMRGVSRQAVDKRVQEGSLIAVPGPSNRRSYPTVQFKRDGTVVPGLKAVRDALHTTNPWTVLNFLINPDARLNQRRPIELLKSGDVALVVEAAMRYGDQGA
;
A
#
# COMPACT_ATOMS: atom_id res chain seq x y z
N MET A 1 12.30 -34.36 -32.31
CA MET A 1 12.27 -33.53 -33.53
C MET A 1 13.54 -32.72 -33.56
N PHE A 2 14.36 -32.87 -34.60
CA PHE A 2 15.55 -32.03 -34.79
C PHE A 2 15.23 -30.97 -35.85
N THR A 3 15.61 -29.73 -35.60
CA THR A 3 15.38 -28.61 -36.53
C THR A 3 16.71 -28.17 -37.14
N ILE A 4 16.78 -28.18 -38.46
CA ILE A 4 17.92 -27.70 -39.24
C ILE A 4 17.61 -26.27 -39.71
N LYS A 5 18.57 -25.34 -39.56
CA LYS A 5 18.41 -23.96 -40.05
C LYS A 5 18.32 -23.95 -41.58
N ARG A 6 17.46 -23.10 -42.16
CA ARG A 6 17.20 -23.00 -43.61
C ARG A 6 18.47 -22.96 -44.48
N GLY A 7 19.49 -22.22 -44.07
CA GLY A 7 20.76 -22.11 -44.81
C GLY A 7 21.62 -23.39 -44.82
N ALA A 8 21.38 -24.30 -43.87
CA ALA A 8 22.09 -25.58 -43.75
C ALA A 8 21.38 -26.73 -44.49
N ALA A 9 20.22 -26.48 -45.11
CA ALA A 9 19.47 -27.51 -45.85
C ALA A 9 20.26 -28.08 -47.05
N LYS A 10 21.24 -27.33 -47.59
CA LYS A 10 22.15 -27.84 -48.63
C LYS A 10 22.96 -29.05 -48.18
N ALA A 11 23.18 -29.24 -46.88
CA ALA A 11 23.87 -30.40 -46.33
C ALA A 11 23.06 -31.71 -46.47
N LEU A 12 21.77 -31.63 -46.77
CA LEU A 12 20.93 -32.79 -47.08
C LEU A 12 21.07 -33.23 -48.54
N ALA A 13 21.68 -32.42 -49.41
CA ALA A 13 21.89 -32.78 -50.81
C ALA A 13 22.95 -33.88 -50.91
N GLY A 14 22.53 -35.09 -51.29
CA GLY A 14 23.41 -36.26 -51.39
C GLY A 14 23.54 -37.08 -50.10
N TYR A 15 22.78 -36.75 -49.05
CA TYR A 15 22.72 -37.56 -47.83
C TYR A 15 21.70 -38.69 -47.99
N GLU A 16 22.16 -39.94 -47.90
CA GLU A 16 21.27 -41.10 -47.87
C GLU A 16 20.65 -41.24 -46.47
N LEU A 17 19.32 -41.20 -46.42
CA LEU A 17 18.60 -41.42 -45.18
C LEU A 17 18.72 -42.88 -44.76
N PRO A 18 19.07 -43.16 -43.48
CA PRO A 18 19.08 -44.52 -42.98
C PRO A 18 17.68 -45.14 -43.00
N ALA A 19 17.61 -46.47 -43.09
CA ALA A 19 16.35 -47.20 -43.14
C ALA A 19 15.44 -46.84 -41.94
N GLY A 20 14.19 -46.46 -42.25
CA GLY A 20 13.19 -46.06 -41.24
C GLY A 20 13.23 -44.58 -40.83
N ALA A 21 14.12 -43.76 -41.40
CA ALA A 21 14.14 -42.32 -41.16
C ALA A 21 13.27 -41.55 -42.16
N GLU A 22 12.52 -40.56 -41.67
CA GLU A 22 11.67 -39.69 -42.47
C GLU A 22 12.06 -38.20 -42.30
N ILE A 23 11.87 -37.40 -43.36
CA ILE A 23 12.04 -35.94 -43.30
C ILE A 23 10.65 -35.29 -43.25
N ALA A 24 10.41 -34.50 -42.20
CA ALA A 24 9.23 -33.66 -42.10
C ALA A 24 9.59 -32.20 -42.43
N ILE A 25 8.87 -31.59 -43.38
CA ILE A 25 8.95 -30.17 -43.67
C ILE A 25 7.74 -29.48 -43.05
N VAL A 26 7.98 -28.59 -42.09
CA VAL A 26 6.93 -27.84 -41.39
C VAL A 26 6.98 -26.38 -41.80
N SER A 27 5.85 -25.86 -42.27
CA SER A 27 5.65 -24.44 -42.58
C SER A 27 4.48 -23.89 -41.78
N THR A 28 4.67 -22.72 -41.17
CA THR A 28 3.60 -21.96 -40.51
C THR A 28 2.86 -21.02 -41.47
N ARG A 29 3.25 -20.98 -42.75
CA ARG A 29 2.65 -20.12 -43.78
C ARG A 29 1.93 -20.95 -44.85
N PRO A 30 0.63 -20.71 -45.10
CA PRO A 30 -0.16 -21.45 -46.10
C PRO A 30 0.43 -21.38 -47.52
N ASP A 31 0.86 -20.20 -47.97
CA ASP A 31 1.37 -20.00 -49.34
C ASP A 31 2.69 -20.75 -49.61
N SER A 32 3.42 -21.09 -48.55
CA SER A 32 4.67 -21.85 -48.67
C SER A 32 4.40 -23.34 -48.89
N VAL A 33 3.24 -23.84 -48.44
CA VAL A 33 2.83 -25.24 -48.64
C VAL A 33 2.65 -25.54 -50.12
N LYS A 34 1.91 -24.69 -50.86
CA LYS A 34 1.70 -24.85 -52.32
C LYS A 34 3.02 -24.90 -53.09
N LYS A 35 3.96 -24.01 -52.78
CA LYS A 35 5.29 -23.99 -53.42
C LYS A 35 6.10 -25.23 -53.12
N ILE A 36 6.00 -25.80 -51.92
CA ILE A 36 6.67 -27.05 -51.54
C ILE A 36 6.06 -28.21 -52.34
N GLU A 37 4.74 -28.29 -52.43
CA GLU A 37 4.05 -29.32 -53.24
C GLU A 37 4.46 -29.26 -54.71
N GLU A 38 4.48 -28.07 -55.30
CA GLU A 38 4.93 -27.84 -56.68
C GLU A 38 6.40 -28.25 -56.88
N THR A 39 7.28 -27.94 -55.92
CA THR A 39 8.72 -28.21 -56.01
C THR A 39 9.05 -29.70 -55.92
N PHE A 40 8.34 -30.44 -55.06
CA PHE A 40 8.62 -31.86 -54.81
C PHE A 40 7.77 -32.82 -55.65
N GLY A 41 6.81 -32.31 -56.43
CA GLY A 41 6.20 -33.01 -57.56
C GLY A 41 5.80 -34.46 -57.27
N GLY A 42 4.93 -34.68 -56.29
CA GLY A 42 4.39 -36.01 -55.93
C GLY A 42 5.36 -36.94 -55.17
N ARG A 43 6.58 -36.51 -54.84
CA ARG A 43 7.56 -37.29 -54.05
C ARG A 43 7.40 -37.10 -52.54
N PHE A 44 6.16 -37.15 -52.05
CA PHE A 44 5.85 -37.10 -50.62
C PHE A 44 4.79 -38.14 -50.27
N THR A 45 4.95 -38.78 -49.12
CA THR A 45 4.07 -39.86 -48.68
C THR A 45 2.79 -39.34 -48.02
N ARG A 46 2.83 -38.15 -47.39
CA ARG A 46 1.70 -37.54 -46.69
C ARG A 46 1.86 -36.04 -46.54
N VAL A 47 0.76 -35.30 -46.73
CA VAL A 47 0.60 -33.92 -46.26
C VAL A 47 -0.39 -33.96 -45.09
N ALA A 48 0.01 -33.42 -43.94
CA ALA A 48 -0.84 -33.36 -42.75
C ALA A 48 -0.83 -31.94 -42.19
N GLU A 49 -2.01 -31.35 -42.05
CA GLU A 49 -2.18 -30.11 -41.32
C GLU A 49 -2.23 -30.44 -39.83
N VAL A 50 -1.27 -29.89 -39.07
CA VAL A 50 -1.25 -30.00 -37.61
C VAL A 50 -1.76 -28.67 -37.07
N THR A 51 -3.06 -28.59 -36.83
CA THR A 51 -3.63 -27.55 -35.97
C THR A 51 -3.25 -27.87 -34.53
N ALA A 52 -2.91 -26.85 -33.73
CA ALA A 52 -2.75 -27.02 -32.30
C ALA A 52 -4.13 -27.35 -31.72
N GLY A 53 -4.50 -28.63 -31.76
CA GLY A 53 -5.60 -29.14 -30.96
C GLY A 53 -5.21 -28.92 -29.51
N GLU A 54 -5.94 -28.05 -28.83
CA GLU A 54 -5.92 -27.99 -27.38
C GLU A 54 -6.15 -29.42 -26.90
N ARG A 55 -5.09 -30.07 -26.44
CA ARG A 55 -5.23 -31.28 -25.65
C ARG A 55 -6.07 -30.86 -24.46
N GLU A 56 -7.33 -31.29 -24.43
CA GLU A 56 -8.10 -31.41 -23.21
C GLU A 56 -7.34 -32.36 -22.28
N THR A 57 -6.29 -31.86 -21.63
CA THR A 57 -5.83 -32.40 -20.38
C THR A 57 -6.93 -32.08 -19.39
N ALA A 58 -7.90 -32.98 -19.25
CA ALA A 58 -8.68 -33.15 -18.04
C ALA A 58 -7.74 -33.60 -16.90
N ARG A 59 -6.75 -32.77 -16.58
CA ARG A 59 -6.25 -32.68 -15.22
C ARG A 59 -7.34 -31.92 -14.51
N ASN A 60 -8.09 -32.62 -13.66
CA ASN A 60 -8.74 -32.04 -12.49
C ASN A 60 -7.68 -31.22 -11.72
N ARG A 61 -7.38 -29.99 -12.17
CA ARG A 61 -7.02 -28.91 -11.28
C ARG A 61 -8.34 -28.56 -10.62
N ALA A 62 -8.67 -29.28 -9.56
CA ALA A 62 -9.55 -28.70 -8.57
C ALA A 62 -8.92 -27.35 -8.26
N GLU A 63 -9.57 -26.26 -8.69
CA GLU A 63 -9.18 -24.93 -8.26
C GLU A 63 -9.07 -25.00 -6.74
N PRO A 64 -7.98 -24.49 -6.15
CA PRO A 64 -7.89 -24.49 -4.69
C PRO A 64 -9.14 -23.77 -4.18
N VAL A 65 -10.02 -24.52 -3.52
CA VAL A 65 -11.21 -23.96 -2.88
C VAL A 65 -10.69 -23.21 -1.67
N VAL A 66 -10.28 -21.97 -1.92
CA VAL A 66 -9.84 -21.05 -0.89
C VAL A 66 -11.07 -20.71 -0.08
N ASP A 67 -11.10 -21.15 1.17
CA ASP A 67 -12.16 -20.79 2.11
C ASP A 67 -12.13 -19.27 2.32
N LYS A 68 -13.13 -18.59 1.76
CA LYS A 68 -13.24 -17.13 1.82
C LYS A 68 -13.42 -16.62 3.24
N SER A 69 -13.97 -17.44 4.15
CA SER A 69 -14.18 -17.05 5.55
C SER A 69 -12.87 -16.85 6.31
N ALA A 70 -11.80 -17.54 5.92
CA ALA A 70 -10.46 -17.37 6.49
C ALA A 70 -9.85 -15.98 6.23
N PHE A 71 -10.41 -15.22 5.28
CA PHE A 71 -9.99 -13.86 4.94
C PHE A 71 -10.92 -12.79 5.52
N GLU A 72 -11.99 -13.20 6.20
CA GLU A 72 -12.85 -12.24 6.88
C GLU A 72 -12.17 -11.72 8.15
N PRO A 73 -12.18 -10.40 8.38
CA PRO A 73 -11.62 -9.86 9.60
C PRO A 73 -12.46 -10.30 10.79
N ASP A 74 -11.80 -10.78 11.83
CA ASP A 74 -12.41 -11.08 13.11
C ASP A 74 -12.91 -9.79 13.82
N ALA A 75 -13.61 -9.94 14.94
CA ALA A 75 -14.15 -8.81 15.69
C ALA A 75 -13.06 -7.80 16.11
N ARG A 76 -11.86 -8.27 16.43
CA ARG A 76 -10.73 -7.45 16.85
C ARG A 76 -10.18 -6.63 15.66
N ALA A 77 -9.96 -7.26 14.51
CA ALA A 77 -9.52 -6.61 13.29
C ALA A 77 -10.54 -5.56 12.82
N ARG A 78 -11.85 -5.86 12.91
CA ARG A 78 -12.90 -4.88 12.62
C ARG A 78 -12.88 -3.69 13.58
N ALA A 79 -12.69 -3.92 14.88
CA ALA A 79 -12.58 -2.85 15.87
C ALA A 79 -11.36 -1.95 15.61
N VAL A 80 -10.22 -2.52 15.20
CA VAL A 80 -9.03 -1.76 14.81
C VAL A 80 -9.32 -0.88 13.58
N LEU A 81 -9.97 -1.43 12.55
CA LEU A 81 -10.34 -0.67 11.35
C LEU A 81 -11.30 0.48 11.67
N GLU A 82 -12.31 0.22 12.50
CA GLU A 82 -13.26 1.28 12.90
C GLU A 82 -12.56 2.34 13.76
N GLY A 83 -11.66 1.95 14.66
CA GLY A 83 -10.85 2.88 15.44
C GLY A 83 -10.02 3.81 14.57
N ILE A 84 -9.42 3.30 13.48
CA ILE A 84 -8.71 4.12 12.49
C ILE A 84 -9.68 5.08 11.79
N ARG A 85 -10.88 4.60 11.41
CA ARG A 85 -11.89 5.43 10.72
C ARG A 85 -12.38 6.58 11.59
N ILE A 86 -12.63 6.30 12.87
CA ILE A 86 -13.01 7.29 13.89
C ILE A 86 -11.90 8.34 14.03
N ALA A 87 -10.65 7.91 14.26
CA ALA A 87 -9.52 8.82 14.41
C ALA A 87 -9.31 9.74 13.18
N GLN A 88 -9.52 9.21 11.97
CA GLN A 88 -9.47 10.02 10.74
C GLN A 88 -10.63 11.00 10.64
N GLN A 89 -11.82 10.63 11.08
CA GLN A 89 -12.98 11.52 11.12
C GLN A 89 -12.77 12.64 12.13
N ASP A 90 -12.32 12.31 13.34
CA ASP A 90 -12.02 13.29 14.38
C ASP A 90 -10.95 14.28 13.90
N LEU A 91 -9.91 13.80 13.21
CA LEU A 91 -8.90 14.69 12.60
C LEU A 91 -9.51 15.62 11.55
N ARG A 92 -10.47 15.15 10.73
CA ARG A 92 -11.16 16.00 9.75
C ARG A 92 -11.98 17.08 10.44
N GLU A 93 -12.77 16.71 11.45
CA GLU A 93 -13.61 17.63 12.23
C GLU A 93 -12.78 18.65 13.02
N ALA A 94 -11.58 18.25 13.42
CA ALA A 94 -10.57 19.11 14.04
C ALA A 94 -9.91 20.10 13.05
N GLY A 95 -10.22 20.05 11.75
CA GLY A 95 -9.66 20.95 10.74
C GLY A 95 -8.46 20.38 9.98
N GLY A 96 -8.29 19.06 9.99
CA GLY A 96 -7.32 18.33 9.17
C GLY A 96 -5.89 18.40 9.69
N ALA A 97 -4.93 18.21 8.79
CA ALA A 97 -3.51 18.21 9.09
C ALA A 97 -2.69 18.87 7.99
N TYR A 98 -1.56 19.46 8.38
CA TYR A 98 -0.51 19.91 7.47
C TYR A 98 0.46 18.77 7.13
N ASP A 99 1.10 18.88 5.97
CA ASP A 99 2.32 18.13 5.67
C ASP A 99 3.57 18.83 6.26
N LEU A 100 4.74 18.18 6.11
CA LEU A 100 6.00 18.72 6.61
C LEU A 100 6.37 20.07 5.98
N GLU A 101 6.18 20.24 4.69
CA GLU A 101 6.58 21.48 4.00
C GLU A 101 5.66 22.64 4.42
N GLN A 102 4.37 22.39 4.56
CA GLN A 102 3.41 23.34 5.09
C GLN A 102 3.75 23.75 6.53
N VAL A 103 4.13 22.80 7.41
CA VAL A 103 4.61 23.13 8.77
C VAL A 103 5.86 23.99 8.73
N ARG A 104 6.81 23.68 7.86
CA ARG A 104 8.03 24.48 7.71
C ARG A 104 7.72 25.90 7.28
N THR A 105 6.82 26.09 6.30
CA THR A 105 6.34 27.41 5.87
C THR A 105 5.64 28.14 7.01
N LEU A 106 4.71 27.47 7.70
CA LEU A 106 3.95 28.02 8.82
C LEU A 106 4.86 28.52 9.95
N MET A 107 5.92 27.75 10.25
CA MET A 107 6.90 28.06 11.28
C MET A 107 8.10 28.87 10.75
N ARG A 108 7.93 29.63 9.65
CA ARG A 108 8.92 30.59 9.11
C ARG A 108 10.26 29.95 8.70
N GLY A 109 10.19 28.80 8.05
CA GLY A 109 11.35 28.15 7.41
C GLY A 109 12.18 27.28 8.34
N VAL A 110 11.64 26.79 9.47
CA VAL A 110 12.33 25.82 10.32
C VAL A 110 12.84 24.62 9.53
N SER A 111 13.98 24.08 9.95
CA SER A 111 14.54 22.86 9.33
C SER A 111 13.68 21.64 9.65
N ARG A 112 13.71 20.64 8.76
CA ARG A 112 13.08 19.33 9.01
C ARG A 112 13.56 18.72 10.33
N GLN A 113 14.85 18.77 10.62
CA GLN A 113 15.42 18.26 11.86
C GLN A 113 14.85 18.98 13.11
N ALA A 114 14.60 20.29 13.01
CA ALA A 114 13.98 21.03 14.11
C ALA A 114 12.49 20.68 14.30
N VAL A 115 11.78 20.31 13.23
CA VAL A 115 10.42 19.75 13.33
C VAL A 115 10.47 18.36 13.97
N ASP A 116 11.36 17.49 13.48
CA ASP A 116 11.52 16.13 13.99
C ASP A 116 11.92 16.11 15.48
N LYS A 117 12.80 17.04 15.90
CA LYS A 117 13.16 17.22 17.31
C LYS A 117 11.95 17.57 18.17
N ARG A 118 11.08 18.47 17.71
CA ARG A 118 9.87 18.85 18.44
C ARG A 118 8.88 17.70 18.57
N VAL A 119 8.74 16.89 17.50
CA VAL A 119 7.93 15.66 17.55
C VAL A 119 8.48 14.68 18.59
N GLN A 120 9.80 14.44 18.57
CA GLN A 120 10.45 13.53 19.51
C GLN A 120 10.27 14.00 20.96
N GLU A 121 10.45 15.30 21.22
CA GLU A 121 10.30 15.90 22.53
C GLU A 121 8.85 16.13 22.95
N GLY A 122 7.88 15.92 22.04
CA GLY A 122 6.44 16.03 22.32
C GLY A 122 5.90 17.44 22.33
N SER A 123 6.71 18.41 21.91
CA SER A 123 6.25 19.78 21.70
C SER A 123 5.56 19.97 20.35
N LEU A 124 5.44 18.90 19.55
CA LEU A 124 4.66 18.84 18.32
C LEU A 124 4.08 17.43 18.15
N ILE A 125 2.86 17.34 17.63
CA ILE A 125 2.14 16.10 17.37
C ILE A 125 2.23 15.79 15.88
N ALA A 126 2.66 14.57 15.57
CA ALA A 126 2.64 14.01 14.22
C ALA A 126 1.92 12.67 14.24
N VAL A 127 0.85 12.55 13.46
CA VAL A 127 0.10 11.31 13.26
C VAL A 127 0.52 10.65 11.94
N PRO A 128 0.38 9.32 11.81
CA PRO A 128 0.51 8.64 10.53
C PRO A 128 -0.53 9.17 9.54
N GLY A 129 -0.06 9.64 8.38
CA GLY A 129 -0.87 10.16 7.28
C GLY A 129 -0.77 9.32 6.02
N PRO A 130 -1.28 9.83 4.88
CA PRO A 130 -1.25 9.14 3.59
C PRO A 130 0.17 8.70 3.21
N SER A 131 0.27 7.49 2.63
CA SER A 131 1.55 6.89 2.22
C SER A 131 2.57 6.78 3.36
N ASN A 132 2.09 6.60 4.60
CA ASN A 132 2.89 6.51 5.82
C ASN A 132 3.77 7.74 6.08
N ARG A 133 3.40 8.90 5.52
CA ARG A 133 4.07 10.18 5.79
C ARG A 133 3.49 10.79 7.06
N ARG A 134 4.31 11.56 7.77
CA ARG A 134 3.85 12.32 8.94
C ARG A 134 2.87 13.41 8.51
N SER A 135 1.75 13.49 9.21
CA SER A 135 0.78 14.56 9.13
C SER A 135 0.69 15.27 10.48
N TYR A 136 0.57 16.59 10.46
CA TYR A 136 0.62 17.44 11.65
C TYR A 136 -0.75 18.08 11.86
N PRO A 137 -1.57 17.60 12.83
CA PRO A 137 -2.92 18.12 13.06
C PRO A 137 -2.93 19.64 13.17
N THR A 138 -3.82 20.33 12.45
CA THR A 138 -3.83 21.80 12.38
C THR A 138 -4.19 22.45 13.72
N VAL A 139 -4.98 21.75 14.55
CA VAL A 139 -5.42 22.20 15.88
C VAL A 139 -4.30 22.63 16.82
N GLN A 140 -3.10 22.06 16.66
CA GLN A 140 -1.95 22.32 17.52
C GLN A 140 -1.26 23.65 17.21
N PHE A 141 -1.67 24.35 16.16
CA PHE A 141 -1.12 25.64 15.77
C PHE A 141 -2.12 26.76 16.08
N LYS A 142 -1.58 27.93 16.43
CA LYS A 142 -2.31 29.19 16.51
C LYS A 142 -2.36 29.85 15.13
N ARG A 143 -3.24 30.84 14.98
CA ARG A 143 -3.41 31.58 13.71
C ARG A 143 -2.14 32.32 13.26
N ASP A 144 -1.25 32.65 14.18
CA ASP A 144 0.03 33.30 13.91
C ASP A 144 1.16 32.33 13.50
N GLY A 145 0.84 31.02 13.39
CA GLY A 145 1.78 29.96 13.03
C GLY A 145 2.61 29.42 14.19
N THR A 146 2.41 29.91 15.42
CA THR A 146 3.07 29.35 16.61
C THR A 146 2.37 28.07 17.07
N VAL A 147 3.14 27.19 17.72
CA VAL A 147 2.59 25.97 18.31
C VAL A 147 1.90 26.32 19.64
N VAL A 148 0.76 25.70 19.90
CA VAL A 148 0.02 25.83 21.16
C VAL A 148 0.92 25.40 22.32
N PRO A 149 1.12 26.24 23.36
CA PRO A 149 1.91 25.87 24.53
C PRO A 149 1.31 24.68 25.30
N GLY A 150 2.15 23.97 26.04
CA GLY A 150 1.70 22.91 26.96
C GLY A 150 1.58 21.52 26.35
N LEU A 151 1.69 21.33 25.03
CA LEU A 151 1.56 20.01 24.39
C LEU A 151 2.50 18.95 24.99
N LYS A 152 3.76 19.33 25.25
CA LYS A 152 4.74 18.43 25.89
C LYS A 152 4.27 17.99 27.28
N ALA A 153 3.85 18.94 28.12
CA ALA A 153 3.38 18.65 29.47
C ALA A 153 2.14 17.76 29.46
N VAL A 154 1.23 17.97 28.50
CA VAL A 154 0.04 17.12 28.32
C VAL A 154 0.44 15.70 27.91
N ARG A 155 1.32 15.54 26.92
CA ARG A 155 1.81 14.22 26.51
C ARG A 155 2.47 13.48 27.68
N ASP A 156 3.33 14.19 28.41
CA ASP A 156 4.06 13.62 29.54
C ASP A 156 3.08 13.20 30.65
N ALA A 157 2.02 13.98 30.92
CA ALA A 157 0.96 13.65 31.88
C ALA A 157 0.05 12.49 31.45
N LEU A 158 -0.17 12.30 30.15
CA LEU A 158 -0.92 11.15 29.61
C LEU A 158 -0.12 9.84 29.67
N HIS A 159 1.18 9.89 29.97
CA HIS A 159 2.09 8.74 29.97
C HIS A 159 2.05 7.91 28.68
N THR A 160 1.84 8.56 27.54
CA THR A 160 1.72 7.87 26.24
C THR A 160 2.55 8.55 25.17
N THR A 161 3.14 7.74 24.30
CA THR A 161 3.80 8.19 23.08
C THR A 161 2.90 8.03 21.85
N ASN A 162 1.69 7.48 22.01
CA ASN A 162 0.75 7.29 20.90
C ASN A 162 0.15 8.65 20.49
N PRO A 163 0.47 9.17 19.28
CA PRO A 163 0.01 10.49 18.87
C PRO A 163 -1.51 10.57 18.71
N TRP A 164 -2.20 9.46 18.42
CA TRP A 164 -3.65 9.42 18.34
C TRP A 164 -4.30 9.56 19.72
N THR A 165 -3.74 8.95 20.76
CA THR A 165 -4.24 9.13 22.13
C THR A 165 -4.13 10.59 22.57
N VAL A 166 -2.99 11.23 22.31
CA VAL A 166 -2.78 12.65 22.63
C VAL A 166 -3.75 13.53 21.82
N LEU A 167 -3.89 13.28 20.52
CA LEU A 167 -4.79 14.04 19.67
C LEU A 167 -6.25 13.90 20.14
N ASN A 168 -6.72 12.68 20.40
CA ASN A 168 -8.10 12.41 20.82
C ASN A 168 -8.42 13.11 22.13
N PHE A 169 -7.50 13.09 23.11
CA PHE A 169 -7.67 13.86 24.33
C PHE A 169 -7.85 15.35 24.00
N LEU A 170 -6.98 15.92 23.16
CA LEU A 170 -6.98 17.36 22.87
C LEU A 170 -8.25 17.86 22.16
N ILE A 171 -8.84 17.07 21.28
CA ILE A 171 -9.94 17.50 20.38
C ILE A 171 -11.32 17.11 20.86
N ASN A 172 -11.44 16.20 21.82
CA ASN A 172 -12.72 15.78 22.38
C ASN A 172 -13.07 16.58 23.65
N PRO A 173 -14.36 16.87 23.89
CA PRO A 173 -14.83 17.40 25.16
C PRO A 173 -14.42 16.53 26.33
N ASP A 174 -13.96 17.15 27.42
CA ASP A 174 -13.58 16.44 28.63
C ASP A 174 -14.47 16.86 29.82
N ALA A 175 -15.09 15.90 30.49
CA ALA A 175 -15.95 16.15 31.65
C ALA A 175 -15.23 16.86 32.80
N ARG A 176 -13.93 16.58 33.00
CA ARG A 176 -13.08 17.25 34.01
C ARG A 176 -12.82 18.73 33.68
N LEU A 177 -13.05 19.10 32.42
CA LEU A 177 -12.87 20.45 31.90
C LEU A 177 -14.21 21.12 31.58
N ASN A 178 -15.29 20.72 32.26
CA ASN A 178 -16.64 21.23 32.04
C ASN A 178 -17.11 21.07 30.58
N GLN A 179 -16.85 19.90 29.97
CA GLN A 179 -17.19 19.61 28.57
C GLN A 179 -16.49 20.52 27.54
N ARG A 180 -15.41 21.21 27.94
CA ARG A 180 -14.56 21.97 27.02
C ARG A 180 -13.50 21.07 26.40
N ARG A 181 -13.06 21.41 25.20
CA ARG A 181 -11.96 20.71 24.53
C ARG A 181 -10.63 21.17 25.14
N PRO A 182 -9.73 20.25 25.54
CA PRO A 182 -8.44 20.65 26.11
C PRO A 182 -7.63 21.59 25.20
N ILE A 183 -7.69 21.42 23.88
CA ILE A 183 -6.94 22.29 22.95
C ILE A 183 -7.38 23.75 22.99
N GLU A 184 -8.65 24.02 23.29
CA GLU A 184 -9.19 25.38 23.41
C GLU A 184 -8.67 26.05 24.68
N LEU A 185 -8.60 25.29 25.77
CA LEU A 185 -8.03 25.72 27.04
C LEU A 185 -6.52 25.99 26.92
N LEU A 186 -5.78 25.13 26.22
CA LEU A 186 -4.37 25.39 25.94
C LEU A 186 -4.19 26.67 25.10
N LYS A 187 -5.11 26.96 24.19
CA LYS A 187 -5.10 28.20 23.39
C LYS A 187 -5.39 29.44 24.24
N SER A 188 -6.25 29.36 25.26
CA SER A 188 -6.50 30.44 26.22
C SER A 188 -5.40 30.59 27.28
N GLY A 189 -4.48 29.62 27.39
CA GLY A 189 -3.36 29.65 28.33
C GLY A 189 -3.59 28.85 29.61
N ASP A 190 -4.71 28.12 29.72
CA ASP A 190 -5.10 27.32 30.88
C ASP A 190 -4.34 25.98 30.94
N VAL A 191 -3.01 26.02 30.84
CA VAL A 191 -2.16 24.83 30.69
C VAL A 191 -2.22 23.92 31.92
N ALA A 192 -2.16 24.49 33.13
CA ALA A 192 -2.16 23.71 34.37
C ALA A 192 -3.43 22.87 34.52
N LEU A 193 -4.59 23.46 34.20
CA LEU A 193 -5.88 22.79 34.26
C LEU A 193 -5.95 21.59 33.29
N VAL A 194 -5.44 21.78 32.07
CA VAL A 194 -5.40 20.71 31.06
C VAL A 194 -4.46 19.57 31.46
N VAL A 195 -3.30 19.91 32.04
CA VAL A 195 -2.34 18.91 32.54
C VAL A 195 -2.93 18.11 33.70
N GLU A 196 -3.68 18.73 34.61
CA GLU A 196 -4.38 18.01 35.69
C GLU A 196 -5.42 17.04 35.14
N ALA A 197 -6.20 17.45 34.15
CA ALA A 197 -7.15 16.57 33.48
C ALA A 197 -6.43 15.39 32.79
N ALA A 198 -5.32 15.66 32.10
CA ALA A 198 -4.51 14.65 31.43
C ALA A 198 -3.96 13.59 32.40
N MET A 199 -3.47 13.98 33.58
CA MET A 199 -2.98 13.02 34.59
C MET A 199 -4.06 12.01 34.99
N ARG A 200 -5.31 12.48 35.18
CA ARG A 200 -6.45 11.62 35.53
C ARG A 200 -6.99 10.80 34.35
N TYR A 201 -6.51 11.02 33.12
CA TYR A 201 -6.99 10.34 31.90
C TYR A 201 -6.42 8.94 31.81
N GLY A 202 -5.16 8.76 32.22
CA GLY A 202 -4.51 7.45 32.27
C GLY A 202 -5.20 6.45 33.20
N ASP A 203 -5.84 6.93 34.26
CA ASP A 203 -6.49 6.08 35.28
C ASP A 203 -7.80 5.42 34.82
N GLN A 204 -8.40 5.85 33.70
CA GLN A 204 -9.67 5.31 33.19
C GLN A 204 -9.51 4.36 31.99
N GLY A 205 -8.28 4.15 31.52
CA GLY A 205 -7.99 3.34 30.32
C GLY A 205 -7.12 2.10 30.55
N ALA A 206 -6.79 1.76 31.80
CA ALA A 206 -5.97 0.61 32.18
C ALA A 206 -6.81 -0.57 32.68
#